data_AF-A0A0F2S267-F1
#
_entry.id   AF-A0A0F2S267-F1
#
_cell.length_a   1.000
_cell.length_b   1.000
_cell.length_c   1.000
_cell.angle_alpha   90.00
_cell.angle_beta   90.00
_cell.angle_gamma   90.00
#
_symmetry.space_group_name_H-M   'P 1'
#
loop_
_entity.id
_entity.type
_entity.pdbx_description
1 polymer ?
#
loop_
_entity_poly.entity_id
_entity_poly.type
_entity_poly.pdbx_seq_one_letter_code
_entity_poly.pdbx_strand_id
1 'polypeptide(L)'
;MGGPPPVKKPRHPASVHAVIRYLERVKGVDIDALRREIGRVVEEGLEAGACGVISGGFVYRIEGGCVVTVTRQNTPPPGRRRRKVPHGE
;
A
#
# COMPACT_ATOMS: atom_id res chain seq x y z
N MET A 1 -15.17 -33.01 -13.64
CA MET A 1 -13.77 -32.70 -13.29
C MET A 1 -13.78 -31.85 -12.02
N GLY A 2 -13.24 -32.36 -10.91
CA GLY A 2 -13.16 -31.61 -9.66
C GLY A 2 -12.05 -30.56 -9.74
N GLY A 3 -12.37 -29.30 -9.44
CA GLY A 3 -11.38 -28.24 -9.34
C GLY A 3 -10.37 -28.52 -8.21
N PRO A 4 -9.21 -27.83 -8.21
CA PRO A 4 -8.21 -28.02 -7.18
C PRO A 4 -8.79 -27.73 -5.78
N PRO A 5 -8.40 -28.51 -4.76
CA PRO A 5 -8.89 -28.30 -3.39
C PRO A 5 -8.52 -26.89 -2.89
N PRO A 6 -9.38 -26.25 -2.07
CA PRO A 6 -9.10 -24.92 -1.57
C PRO A 6 -7.82 -24.91 -0.72
N VAL A 7 -6.86 -24.06 -1.08
CA VAL A 7 -5.63 -23.87 -0.33
C VAL A 7 -5.95 -23.31 1.06
N LYS A 8 -5.64 -24.08 2.10
CA LYS A 8 -5.82 -23.68 3.49
C LYS A 8 -4.92 -22.49 3.78
N LYS A 9 -5.51 -21.39 4.28
CA LYS A 9 -4.74 -20.21 4.71
C LYS A 9 -3.73 -20.62 5.79
N PRO A 10 -2.53 -20.01 5.81
CA PRO A 10 -1.55 -20.26 6.86
C PRO A 10 -2.15 -20.06 8.25
N ARG A 11 -1.75 -20.92 9.21
CA ARG A 11 -2.24 -20.84 10.60
C ARG A 11 -1.79 -19.57 11.32
N HIS A 12 -0.66 -19.00 10.89
CA HIS A 12 -0.04 -17.84 11.55
C HIS A 12 0.11 -16.69 10.56
N PRO A 13 -0.37 -15.49 10.89
CA PRO A 13 -0.19 -14.30 10.06
C PRO A 13 1.24 -13.77 10.14
N ALA A 14 1.68 -13.08 9.09
CA ALA A 14 2.91 -12.30 9.08
C ALA A 14 2.59 -10.80 9.25
N SER A 15 3.40 -10.08 10.03
CA SER A 15 3.29 -8.62 10.14
C SER A 15 3.81 -7.94 8.86
N VAL A 16 3.33 -6.73 8.57
CA VAL A 16 3.80 -5.93 7.42
C VAL A 16 5.32 -5.73 7.47
N HIS A 17 5.88 -5.49 8.66
CA HIS A 17 7.32 -5.37 8.84
C HIS A 17 8.06 -6.66 8.46
N ALA A 18 7.56 -7.83 8.87
CA ALA A 18 8.15 -9.12 8.51
C ALA A 18 8.08 -9.35 6.99
N VAL A 19 7.00 -8.94 6.32
CA VAL A 19 6.88 -9.00 4.86
C VAL A 19 7.95 -8.13 4.18
N ILE A 20 8.17 -6.90 4.65
CA ILE A 20 9.22 -6.02 4.10
C ILE A 20 10.59 -6.69 4.22
N ARG A 21 10.95 -7.20 5.41
CA ARG A 21 12.26 -7.89 5.61
C ARG A 21 12.40 -9.14 4.76
N TYR A 22 11.31 -9.88 4.54
CA TYR A 22 11.31 -11.05 3.67
C TYR A 22 11.55 -10.67 2.21
N LEU A 23 10.91 -9.60 1.72
CA LEU A 23 11.13 -9.09 0.37
C LEU A 23 12.59 -8.67 0.16
N GLU A 24 13.18 -7.94 1.11
CA GLU A 24 14.58 -7.53 1.06
C GLU A 24 15.54 -8.72 1.07
N ARG A 25 15.45 -9.55 2.12
CA ARG A 25 16.49 -10.54 2.42
C ARG A 25 16.32 -11.86 1.68
N VAL A 26 15.08 -12.24 1.37
CA VAL A 26 14.78 -13.55 0.75
C VAL A 26 14.44 -13.40 -0.73
N LYS A 27 13.74 -12.33 -1.11
CA LYS A 27 13.40 -12.07 -2.52
C LYS A 27 14.38 -11.14 -3.23
N GLY A 28 15.31 -10.53 -2.51
CA GLY A 28 16.32 -9.63 -3.09
C GLY A 28 15.72 -8.32 -3.62
N VAL A 29 14.56 -7.91 -3.12
CA VAL A 29 13.91 -6.66 -3.54
C VAL A 29 14.61 -5.48 -2.85
N ASP A 30 15.10 -4.53 -3.65
CA ASP A 30 15.66 -3.28 -3.12
C ASP A 30 14.53 -2.30 -2.75
N ILE A 31 14.19 -2.27 -1.46
CA ILE A 31 13.13 -1.42 -0.93
C ILE A 31 13.51 0.07 -0.98
N ASP A 32 14.79 0.42 -0.84
CA ASP A 32 15.24 1.81 -0.94
C ASP A 32 15.16 2.34 -2.37
N ALA A 33 15.50 1.50 -3.36
CA ALA A 33 15.30 1.84 -4.77
C ALA A 33 13.81 2.10 -5.08
N LEU A 34 12.91 1.24 -4.60
CA LEU A 34 11.46 1.43 -4.76
C LEU A 34 10.96 2.70 -4.07
N ARG A 35 11.47 3.03 -2.87
CA ARG A 35 11.14 4.29 -2.19
C ARG A 35 11.52 5.51 -3.04
N ARG A 36 12.70 5.50 -3.66
CA ARG A 36 13.16 6.58 -4.56
C ARG A 36 12.33 6.65 -5.85
N GLU A 37 11.94 5.51 -6.39
CA GLU A 37 11.04 5.45 -7.54
C GLU A 37 9.68 6.08 -7.22
N ILE A 38 9.07 5.72 -6.09
CA ILE A 38 7.82 6.32 -5.63
C ILE A 38 7.97 7.83 -5.45
N GLY A 39 9.06 8.28 -4.81
CA GLY A 39 9.35 9.70 -4.63
C GLY A 39 9.38 10.46 -5.96
N ARG A 40 10.08 9.91 -6.96
CA ARG A 40 10.15 10.50 -8.32
C ARG A 40 8.79 10.55 -9.00
N VAL A 41 7.96 9.53 -8.85
CA VAL A 41 6.60 9.52 -9.43
C VAL A 41 5.74 10.65 -8.88
N VAL A 42 5.92 11.03 -7.61
CA VAL A 42 5.08 12.03 -6.94
C VAL A 42 5.70 13.42 -6.83
N GLU A 43 6.95 13.60 -7.27
CA GLU A 43 7.77 14.80 -7.06
C GLU A 43 7.05 16.08 -7.51
N GLU A 44 6.66 16.17 -8.78
CA GLU A 44 5.93 17.34 -9.32
C GLU A 44 4.59 17.58 -8.58
N GLY A 45 3.90 16.50 -8.21
CA GLY A 45 2.65 16.59 -7.46
C GLY A 45 2.83 17.13 -6.05
N LEU A 46 3.92 16.74 -5.37
CA LEU A 46 4.30 17.28 -4.07
C LEU A 46 4.62 18.77 -4.16
N GLU A 47 5.39 19.19 -5.17
CA GLU A 47 5.75 20.59 -5.39
C GLU A 47 4.52 21.46 -5.68
N ALA A 48 3.54 20.91 -6.41
CA ALA A 48 2.27 21.57 -6.67
C ALA A 48 1.28 21.56 -5.47
N GLY A 49 1.66 20.93 -4.34
CA GLY A 49 0.79 20.82 -3.15
C GLY A 49 -0.38 19.85 -3.34
N ALA A 50 -0.27 18.88 -4.24
CA ALA A 50 -1.33 17.90 -4.51
C ALA A 50 -1.54 16.93 -3.35
N CYS A 51 -2.79 16.51 -3.15
CA CYS A 51 -3.14 15.45 -2.20
C CYS A 51 -3.02 14.03 -2.79
N GLY A 52 -2.69 13.93 -4.07
CA GLY A 52 -2.35 12.66 -4.71
C GLY A 52 -1.98 12.80 -6.18
N VAL A 53 -1.30 11.79 -6.69
CA VAL A 53 -0.81 11.69 -8.07
C VAL A 53 -1.35 10.44 -8.72
N ILE A 54 -1.78 10.54 -9.98
CA ILE A 54 -2.23 9.39 -10.77
C ILE A 54 -1.14 9.05 -11.78
N SER A 55 -0.62 7.83 -11.71
CA SER A 55 0.41 7.34 -12.64
C SER A 55 0.30 5.82 -12.81
N GLY A 56 0.47 5.33 -14.04
CA GLY A 56 0.48 3.90 -14.35
C GLY A 56 -0.81 3.14 -13.97
N GLY A 57 -1.96 3.82 -13.93
CA GLY A 57 -3.22 3.20 -13.46
C GLY A 57 -3.32 3.06 -11.94
N PHE A 58 -2.47 3.76 -11.18
CA PHE A 58 -2.49 3.80 -9.72
C PHE A 58 -2.64 5.24 -9.21
N VAL A 59 -3.22 5.36 -8.03
CA VAL A 59 -3.38 6.60 -7.27
C VAL A 59 -2.43 6.56 -6.08
N TYR A 60 -1.48 7.48 -6.04
CA TYR A 60 -0.52 7.68 -4.97
C TYR A 60 -1.06 8.79 -4.08
N ARG A 61 -1.52 8.46 -2.88
CA ARG A 61 -2.10 9.44 -1.95
C ARG A 61 -1.02 10.06 -1.10
N ILE A 62 -1.04 11.39 -1.01
CA ILE A 62 -0.03 12.19 -0.33
C ILE A 62 -0.66 12.85 0.90
N GLU A 63 -0.02 12.70 2.05
CA GLU A 63 -0.40 13.38 3.29
C GLU A 63 0.89 13.85 4.00
N GLY A 64 0.93 15.12 4.39
CA GLY A 64 2.10 15.70 5.08
C GLY A 64 3.41 15.61 4.29
N GLY A 65 3.35 15.67 2.96
CA GLY A 65 4.52 15.56 2.08
C GLY A 65 5.03 14.13 1.87
N CYS A 66 4.26 13.10 2.26
CA CYS A 66 4.65 11.70 2.13
C CYS A 66 3.56 10.87 1.46
N VAL A 67 3.95 9.90 0.64
CA VAL A 67 3.01 8.92 0.08
C VAL A 67 2.61 7.94 1.18
N VAL A 68 1.33 7.97 1.57
CA VAL A 68 0.80 7.12 2.66
C VAL A 68 0.14 5.85 2.14
N THR A 69 -0.32 5.83 0.89
CA THR A 69 -0.91 4.65 0.26
C THR A 69 -0.89 4.75 -1.25
N VAL A 70 -0.93 3.59 -1.90
CA VAL A 70 -1.06 3.44 -3.35
C VAL A 70 -2.22 2.49 -3.63
N THR A 71 -3.21 2.95 -4.40
CA THR A 71 -4.38 2.15 -4.77
C THR A 71 -4.51 2.07 -6.28
N ARG A 72 -5.24 1.06 -6.78
CA ARG A 72 -5.59 1.02 -8.21
C ARG A 72 -6.57 2.16 -8.52
N GLN A 73 -6.33 2.82 -9.64
CA GLN A 73 -7.27 3.77 -10.22
C GLN A 73 -8.62 3.06 -10.45
N ASN A 74 -9.72 3.76 -10.19
CA ASN A 74 -11.10 3.24 -10.28
C ASN A 74 -11.48 2.12 -9.29
N THR A 75 -10.62 1.80 -8.31
CA THR A 75 -11.09 0.95 -7.21
C THR A 75 -12.05 1.78 -6.35
N PRO A 76 -13.31 1.35 -6.13
CA PRO A 76 -14.20 2.06 -5.24
C PRO A 76 -13.50 2.23 -3.89
N PRO A 77 -13.61 3.42 -3.25
CA PRO A 77 -12.90 3.69 -2.02
C PRO A 77 -13.17 2.55 -1.04
N PRO A 78 -12.14 2.01 -0.35
CA PRO A 78 -12.34 0.92 0.59
C PRO A 78 -13.42 1.39 1.56
N GLY A 79 -14.55 0.68 1.56
CA GLY A 79 -15.73 1.08 2.32
C GLY A 79 -15.28 1.49 3.71
N ARG A 80 -15.50 2.77 4.04
CA ARG A 80 -14.96 3.40 5.25
C ARG A 80 -15.49 2.60 6.43
N ARG A 81 -14.76 1.58 6.88
CA ARG A 81 -15.05 0.88 8.13
C ARG A 81 -14.81 1.93 9.19
N ARG A 82 -15.89 2.62 9.55
CA ARG A 82 -15.95 3.53 10.68
C ARG A 82 -15.52 2.68 11.87
N ARG A 83 -14.24 2.74 12.23
CA ARG A 83 -13.79 2.30 13.54
C ARG A 83 -14.67 3.10 14.50
N LYS A 84 -15.60 2.42 15.17
CA LYS A 84 -16.29 3.00 16.32
C LYS A 84 -15.17 3.36 17.28
N VAL A 85 -14.83 4.64 17.34
CA VAL A 85 -14.05 5.15 18.46
C VAL A 85 -14.88 4.80 19.70
N PRO A 86 -14.37 4.00 20.64
CA PRO A 86 -15.06 3.83 21.91
C PRO A 86 -15.11 5.22 22.54
N HIS A 87 -16.33 5.73 22.73
CA HIS A 87 -16.57 6.92 23.52
C HIS A 87 -16.33 6.50 24.97
N GLY A 88 -15.19 6.93 25.52
CA GLY A 88 -14.87 6.79 26.93
C GLY A 88 -15.13 8.13 27.62
N GLU A 89 -16.06 8.05 28.58
CA GLU A 89 -16.43 8.95 29.70
C GLU A 89 -16.76 10.42 29.42
#